data_AF-A0A6M0INQ5-F1
#
_entry.id   AF-A0A6M0INQ5-F1
#
_cell.length_a   1.000
_cell.length_b   1.000
_cell.length_c   1.000
_cell.angle_alpha   90.00
_cell.angle_beta   90.00
_cell.angle_gamma   90.00
#
_symmetry.space_group_name_H-M   'P 1'
#
loop_
_entity.id
_entity.type
_entity.pdbx_description
1 polymer ?
#
loop_
_entity_poly.entity_id
_entity_poly.type
_entity_poly.pdbx_seq_one_letter_code
_entity_poly.pdbx_strand_id
1 'polypeptide(L)'
;MFKKLAFGGLMLSLLSLPLLAQQTTAPNASTTTQRGRGRGMQAYQAGDPATRARKMTDRMTKQLGLDEASAKKVYDVTLARAEKVDAIQKGTDDNKAKGKALKANADEYKSKLQSILTPDQFAKFESMRGRMGRGRGNNDGDKDGQK
;
A
#
# COMPACT_ATOMS: atom_id res chain seq x y z
N MET A 1 18.46 32.08 16.03
CA MET A 1 17.70 33.30 15.69
C MET A 1 18.46 34.07 14.62
N PHE A 2 18.09 33.93 13.35
CA PHE A 2 18.57 34.80 12.27
C PHE A 2 17.40 35.14 11.34
N LYS A 3 17.42 36.38 10.85
CA LYS A 3 16.28 37.21 10.47
C LYS A 3 15.78 36.97 9.04
N LYS A 4 14.52 37.35 8.83
CA LYS A 4 13.74 37.44 7.59
C LYS A 4 14.45 38.25 6.49
N LEU A 5 14.17 37.94 5.22
CA LEU A 5 14.08 38.92 4.13
C LEU A 5 12.96 38.50 3.16
N ALA A 6 12.19 39.48 2.68
CA ALA A 6 11.00 39.35 1.83
C ALA A 6 11.28 39.94 0.42
N PHE A 7 10.21 40.03 -0.38
CA PHE A 7 10.07 40.59 -1.76
C PHE A 7 10.37 39.58 -2.89
N GLY A 8 9.58 39.47 -3.97
CA GLY A 8 8.41 40.23 -4.44
C GLY A 8 8.05 39.82 -5.88
N GLY A 9 6.90 40.27 -6.38
CA GLY A 9 6.53 40.32 -7.82
C GLY A 9 5.88 39.05 -8.36
N LEU A 10 4.56 38.97 -8.58
CA LEU A 10 3.75 39.65 -9.62
C LEU A 10 4.32 39.45 -11.04
N MET A 11 3.76 38.50 -11.80
CA MET A 11 3.42 38.75 -13.21
C MET A 11 2.23 37.90 -13.65
N LEU A 12 1.17 38.64 -13.96
CA LEU A 12 -0.10 38.25 -14.56
C LEU A 12 0.07 38.36 -16.08
N SER A 13 -0.16 37.30 -16.85
CA SER A 13 -0.49 37.45 -18.28
C SER A 13 -1.50 36.39 -18.71
N LEU A 14 -2.74 36.86 -18.80
CA LEU A 14 -3.87 36.25 -19.47
C LEU A 14 -3.61 36.21 -20.98
N LEU A 15 -3.98 35.11 -21.64
CA LEU A 15 -4.41 35.18 -23.03
C LEU A 15 -5.54 34.17 -23.26
N SER A 16 -6.67 34.70 -23.75
CA SER A 16 -7.97 34.05 -23.82
C SER A 16 -8.49 34.05 -25.26
N LEU A 17 -9.13 32.93 -25.66
CA LEU A 17 -10.31 32.79 -26.56
C LEU A 17 -10.11 33.00 -28.09
N PRO A 18 -11.06 32.60 -28.97
CA PRO A 18 -11.87 31.35 -29.10
C PRO A 18 -12.06 30.86 -30.58
N LEU A 19 -12.97 29.88 -30.81
CA LEU A 19 -13.80 29.66 -32.05
C LEU A 19 -13.11 28.95 -33.25
N LEU A 20 -13.70 28.08 -34.09
CA LEU A 20 -15.09 27.76 -34.49
C LEU A 20 -15.19 26.30 -35.05
N ALA A 21 -16.42 25.78 -35.12
CA ALA A 21 -17.00 24.55 -35.72
C ALA A 21 -16.40 24.06 -37.08
N GLN A 22 -16.64 22.85 -37.64
CA GLN A 22 -17.80 21.94 -37.61
C GLN A 22 -17.45 20.60 -38.35
N GLN A 23 -17.99 19.49 -37.85
CA GLN A 23 -18.50 18.25 -38.50
C GLN A 23 -17.87 17.65 -39.78
N THR A 24 -17.61 16.34 -39.77
CA THR A 24 -18.06 15.37 -40.82
C THR A 24 -18.18 13.92 -40.30
N THR A 25 -19.36 13.37 -40.53
CA THR A 25 -19.84 11.98 -40.74
C THR A 25 -18.97 10.74 -40.46
N ALA A 26 -19.56 9.78 -39.72
CA ALA A 26 -19.18 8.37 -39.62
C ALA A 26 -19.47 7.58 -40.92
N PRO A 27 -18.80 6.43 -41.17
CA PRO A 27 -19.39 5.16 -40.72
C PRO A 27 -18.40 4.11 -40.18
N ASN A 28 -18.87 3.37 -39.17
CA ASN A 28 -18.63 1.97 -38.81
C ASN A 28 -17.31 1.30 -39.25
N ALA A 29 -16.43 1.09 -38.27
CA ALA A 29 -15.71 -0.17 -38.14
C ALA A 29 -15.58 -0.51 -36.65
N SER A 30 -16.55 -1.27 -36.15
CA SER A 30 -16.43 -1.97 -34.87
C SER A 30 -15.39 -3.07 -35.00
N THR A 31 -14.11 -2.70 -35.00
CA THR A 31 -13.04 -3.64 -34.67
C THR A 31 -13.14 -3.92 -33.17
N THR A 32 -14.03 -4.86 -32.84
CA THR A 32 -13.88 -5.71 -31.66
C THR A 32 -12.61 -6.53 -31.86
N THR A 33 -11.44 -5.89 -31.81
CA THR A 33 -10.22 -6.57 -31.40
C THR A 33 -10.32 -6.63 -29.88
N GLN A 34 -10.97 -7.70 -29.44
CA GLN A 34 -10.77 -8.40 -28.19
C GLN A 34 -9.49 -7.91 -27.48
N ARG A 35 -9.64 -6.91 -26.60
CA ARG A 35 -8.58 -6.45 -25.69
C ARG A 35 -8.43 -7.51 -24.60
N GLY A 36 -7.96 -8.67 -25.01
CA GLY A 36 -7.58 -9.76 -24.14
C GLY A 36 -6.40 -9.32 -23.29
N ARG A 37 -6.64 -9.28 -21.98
CA ARG A 37 -5.67 -9.57 -20.90
C ARG A 37 -4.24 -9.09 -21.15
N GLY A 38 -3.98 -7.87 -20.71
CA GLY A 38 -2.64 -7.40 -20.39
C GLY A 38 -2.66 -6.58 -19.13
N ARG A 39 -3.23 -7.09 -18.03
CA ARG A 39 -2.96 -6.52 -16.70
C ARG A 39 -1.52 -6.93 -16.37
N GLY A 40 -0.57 -6.29 -17.06
CA GLY A 40 0.86 -6.45 -16.79
C GLY A 40 1.08 -6.25 -15.31
N MET A 41 2.00 -7.02 -14.73
CA MET A 41 2.38 -6.91 -13.33
C MET A 41 2.62 -5.44 -12.99
N GLN A 42 1.65 -4.80 -12.34
CA GLN A 42 1.78 -3.41 -11.92
C GLN A 42 2.98 -3.38 -10.98
N ALA A 43 3.99 -2.59 -11.36
CA ALA A 43 5.22 -2.46 -10.59
C ALA A 43 4.88 -2.20 -9.12
N TYR A 44 5.57 -2.89 -8.22
CA TYR A 44 5.36 -2.71 -6.79
C TYR A 44 5.67 -1.27 -6.41
N GLN A 45 4.65 -0.53 -6.01
CA GLN A 45 4.79 0.85 -5.50
C GLN A 45 4.24 0.90 -4.09
N ALA A 46 5.14 0.98 -3.11
CA ALA A 46 4.79 1.21 -1.72
C ALA A 46 5.48 2.48 -1.21
N GLY A 47 4.84 3.14 -0.24
CA GLY A 47 5.49 4.23 0.48
C GLY A 47 6.71 3.76 1.25
N ASP A 48 7.52 4.74 1.66
CA ASP A 48 8.75 4.55 2.44
C ASP A 48 8.58 3.53 3.61
N PRO A 49 9.51 2.55 3.76
CA PRO A 49 9.42 1.52 4.80
C PRO A 49 9.37 2.10 6.22
N ALA A 50 10.10 3.17 6.51
CA ALA A 50 10.07 3.79 7.83
C ALA A 50 8.72 4.42 8.14
N THR A 51 8.10 5.07 7.15
CA THR A 51 6.75 5.63 7.27
C THR A 51 5.70 4.55 7.51
N ARG A 52 5.79 3.43 6.77
CA ARG A 52 4.90 2.27 7.00
C ARG A 52 5.10 1.68 8.38
N ALA A 53 6.35 1.57 8.84
CA ALA A 53 6.67 1.05 10.14
C ALA A 53 6.13 1.92 11.28
N ARG A 54 6.34 3.25 11.22
CA ARG A 54 5.77 4.19 12.19
C ARG A 54 4.26 4.04 12.29
N LYS A 55 3.54 4.10 11.17
CA LYS A 55 2.07 3.97 11.15
C LYS A 55 1.58 2.67 11.77
N MET A 56 2.30 1.57 11.55
CA MET A 56 1.92 0.27 12.11
C MET A 56 2.21 0.21 13.61
N THR A 57 3.37 0.69 14.06
CA THR A 57 3.70 0.81 15.49
C THR A 57 2.72 1.73 16.21
N ASP A 58 2.33 2.87 15.63
CA ASP A 58 1.37 3.78 16.24
C ASP A 58 0.02 3.11 16.47
N ARG A 59 -0.44 2.30 15.51
CA ARG A 59 -1.67 1.51 15.67
C ARG A 59 -1.52 0.44 16.73
N MET A 60 -0.39 -0.29 16.74
CA MET A 60 -0.13 -1.30 17.77
C MET A 60 -0.05 -0.67 19.16
N THR A 61 0.61 0.48 19.30
CA THR A 61 0.71 1.23 20.56
C THR A 61 -0.67 1.58 21.08
N LYS A 62 -1.53 2.16 20.24
CA LYS A 62 -2.91 2.52 20.61
C LYS A 62 -3.78 1.30 20.92
N GLN A 63 -3.67 0.23 20.15
CA GLN A 63 -4.56 -0.93 20.29
C GLN A 63 -4.13 -1.88 21.39
N LEU A 64 -2.83 -2.00 21.66
CA LEU A 64 -2.26 -2.93 22.64
C LEU A 64 -1.85 -2.25 23.95
N GLY A 65 -1.87 -0.91 23.99
CA GLY A 65 -1.41 -0.15 25.16
C GLY A 65 0.08 -0.36 25.41
N LEU A 66 0.90 -0.23 24.35
CA LEU A 66 2.35 -0.41 24.49
C LEU A 66 2.94 0.78 25.24
N ASP A 67 3.88 0.51 26.14
CA ASP A 67 4.76 1.53 26.68
C ASP A 67 5.81 1.97 25.65
N GLU A 68 6.56 3.03 25.96
CA GLU A 68 7.55 3.61 25.06
C GLU A 68 8.67 2.62 24.70
N ALA A 69 9.14 1.84 25.68
CA ALA A 69 10.20 0.86 25.48
C ALA A 69 9.78 -0.26 24.53
N SER A 70 8.57 -0.79 24.70
CA SER A 70 7.99 -1.83 23.85
C SER A 70 7.65 -1.27 22.47
N ALA A 71 7.09 -0.06 22.39
CA ALA A 71 6.80 0.61 21.13
C ALA A 71 8.07 0.82 20.29
N LYS A 72 9.20 1.20 20.90
CA LYS A 72 10.48 1.31 20.20
C LYS A 72 10.94 -0.05 19.64
N LYS A 73 10.91 -1.11 20.45
CA LYS A 73 11.28 -2.46 19.98
C LYS A 73 10.36 -2.93 18.84
N VAL A 74 9.05 -2.68 18.94
CA VAL A 74 8.06 -2.99 17.90
C VAL A 74 8.35 -2.21 16.62
N TYR A 75 8.73 -0.94 16.71
CA TYR A 75 9.15 -0.15 15.56
C TYR A 75 10.35 -0.77 14.84
N ASP A 76 11.41 -1.11 15.58
CA ASP A 76 12.64 -1.66 15.01
C ASP A 76 12.35 -2.96 14.24
N VAL A 77 11.56 -3.88 14.82
CA VAL A 77 11.18 -5.13 14.12
C VAL A 77 10.21 -4.92 12.97
N THR A 78 9.37 -3.88 13.04
CA THR A 78 8.44 -3.54 11.97
C THR A 78 9.16 -2.92 10.77
N LEU A 79 10.15 -2.06 11.02
CA LEU A 79 11.01 -1.49 9.99
C LEU A 79 11.73 -2.59 9.21
N ALA A 80 12.40 -3.49 9.93
CA ALA A 80 13.08 -4.63 9.32
C ALA A 80 12.13 -5.49 8.47
N ARG A 81 10.90 -5.74 8.96
CA ARG A 81 9.87 -6.43 8.18
C ARG A 81 9.52 -5.66 6.90
N ALA A 82 9.31 -4.35 6.99
CA ALA A 82 8.90 -3.50 5.89
C ALA A 82 9.97 -3.44 4.78
N GLU A 83 11.24 -3.33 5.17
CA GLU A 83 12.40 -3.37 4.27
C GLU A 83 12.52 -4.73 3.57
N LYS A 84 12.37 -5.85 4.31
CA LYS A 84 12.37 -7.19 3.72
C LYS A 84 11.23 -7.38 2.71
N VAL A 85 10.03 -6.85 2.99
CA VAL A 85 8.92 -6.87 2.02
C VAL A 85 9.32 -6.15 0.73
N ASP A 86 9.94 -4.98 0.84
CA ASP A 86 10.36 -4.22 -0.35
C ASP A 86 11.39 -4.97 -1.17
N ALA A 87 12.40 -5.54 -0.50
CA ALA A 87 13.43 -6.34 -1.15
C ALA A 87 12.82 -7.55 -1.90
N ILE A 88 11.92 -8.30 -1.25
CA ILE A 88 11.24 -9.45 -1.86
C ILE A 88 10.39 -9.01 -3.05
N GLN A 89 9.63 -7.92 -2.92
CA GLN A 89 8.71 -7.49 -3.98
C GLN A 89 9.43 -6.91 -5.19
N LYS A 90 10.51 -6.15 -4.96
CA LYS A 90 11.37 -5.58 -6.01
C LYS A 90 12.31 -6.60 -6.66
N GLY A 91 12.54 -7.74 -6.00
CA GLY A 91 13.38 -8.82 -6.53
C GLY A 91 12.83 -9.42 -7.83
N THR A 92 13.66 -10.19 -8.53
CA THR A 92 13.33 -10.83 -9.81
C THR A 92 12.76 -12.24 -9.68
N ASP A 93 12.64 -12.74 -8.45
CA ASP A 93 12.11 -14.08 -8.16
C ASP A 93 10.69 -14.27 -8.71
N ASP A 94 10.33 -15.52 -8.99
CA ASP A 94 8.97 -15.86 -9.36
C ASP A 94 7.96 -15.64 -8.21
N ASN A 95 6.67 -15.59 -8.54
CA ASN A 95 5.62 -15.32 -7.55
C ASN A 95 5.53 -16.36 -6.43
N LYS A 96 5.90 -17.62 -6.70
CA LYS A 96 5.85 -18.71 -5.72
C LYS A 96 6.98 -18.54 -4.71
N ALA A 97 8.18 -18.24 -5.18
CA ALA A 97 9.34 -17.93 -4.35
C ALA A 97 9.08 -16.67 -3.50
N LYS A 98 8.58 -15.59 -4.10
CA LYS A 98 8.16 -14.38 -3.38
C LYS A 98 7.11 -14.69 -2.32
N GLY A 99 6.10 -15.50 -2.65
CA GLY A 99 5.06 -15.92 -1.72
C GLY A 99 5.62 -16.65 -0.49
N LYS A 100 6.56 -17.58 -0.69
CA LYS A 100 7.26 -18.28 0.39
C LYS A 100 8.09 -17.31 1.24
N ALA A 101 8.85 -16.41 0.61
CA ALA A 101 9.67 -15.44 1.31
C ALA A 101 8.84 -14.44 2.15
N LEU A 102 7.71 -13.96 1.60
CA LEU A 102 6.78 -13.10 2.33
C LEU A 102 6.15 -13.80 3.52
N LYS A 103 5.80 -15.09 3.38
CA LYS A 103 5.29 -15.90 4.49
C LYS A 103 6.35 -16.10 5.57
N ALA A 104 7.56 -16.48 5.20
CA ALA A 104 8.67 -16.61 6.15
C ALA A 104 8.94 -15.29 6.89
N ASN A 105 8.96 -14.15 6.19
CA ASN A 105 9.11 -12.83 6.81
C ASN A 105 7.95 -12.49 7.78
N ALA A 106 6.71 -12.90 7.46
CA ALA A 106 5.57 -12.73 8.35
C ALA A 106 5.65 -13.60 9.60
N ASP A 107 6.14 -14.85 9.46
CA ASP A 107 6.30 -15.79 10.57
C ASP A 107 7.46 -15.34 11.49
N GLU A 108 8.59 -14.89 10.93
CA GLU A 108 9.71 -14.29 11.67
C GLU A 108 9.26 -13.05 12.47
N TYR A 109 8.50 -12.15 11.82
CA TYR A 109 7.97 -10.97 12.47
C TYR A 109 7.04 -11.32 13.65
N LYS A 110 6.16 -12.31 13.46
CA LYS A 110 5.28 -12.80 14.54
C LYS A 110 6.09 -13.32 15.73
N SER A 111 7.12 -14.13 15.47
CA SER A 111 7.99 -14.67 16.52
C SER A 111 8.68 -13.55 17.30
N LYS A 112 9.23 -12.55 16.61
CA LYS A 112 9.87 -11.38 17.24
C LYS A 112 8.88 -10.58 18.11
N LEU A 113 7.65 -10.38 17.64
CA LEU A 113 6.62 -9.72 18.45
C LEU A 113 6.26 -10.50 19.71
N GLN A 114 6.20 -11.83 19.64
CA GLN A 114 5.90 -12.66 20.81
C GLN A 114 6.94 -12.49 21.93
N SER A 115 8.19 -12.20 21.59
CA SER A 115 9.25 -11.91 22.57
C SER A 115 9.24 -10.48 23.12
N ILE A 116 8.55 -9.55 22.45
CA ILE A 116 8.50 -8.12 22.85
C ILE A 116 7.23 -7.82 23.64
N LEU A 117 6.10 -8.41 23.23
CA LEU A 117 4.79 -8.13 23.78
C LEU A 117 4.49 -9.03 24.99
N THR A 118 3.65 -8.54 25.90
CA THR A 118 3.08 -9.41 26.93
C THR A 118 2.16 -10.47 26.30
N PRO A 119 1.88 -11.59 26.98
CA PRO A 119 0.96 -12.61 26.46
C PRO A 119 -0.41 -12.05 26.05
N ASP A 120 -0.98 -11.15 26.84
CA ASP A 120 -2.29 -10.54 26.56
C ASP A 120 -2.23 -9.60 25.34
N GLN A 121 -1.18 -8.79 25.24
CA GLN A 121 -0.95 -7.92 24.09
C GLN A 121 -0.76 -8.73 22.80
N PHE A 122 -0.02 -9.85 22.87
CA PHE A 122 0.19 -10.74 21.74
C PHE A 122 -1.10 -11.45 21.30
N ALA A 123 -1.91 -11.93 22.25
CA ALA A 123 -3.21 -12.52 21.97
C ALA A 123 -4.14 -11.51 21.27
N LYS A 124 -4.17 -10.26 21.73
CA LYS A 124 -4.93 -9.18 21.09
C LYS A 124 -4.42 -8.86 19.68
N PHE A 125 -3.11 -8.83 19.48
CA PHE A 125 -2.48 -8.68 18.16
C PHE A 125 -2.93 -9.79 17.19
N GLU A 126 -2.91 -11.06 17.61
CA GLU A 126 -3.35 -12.19 16.77
C GLU A 126 -4.85 -12.07 16.40
N SER A 127 -5.69 -11.65 17.34
CA SER A 127 -7.12 -11.41 17.09
C SER A 127 -7.37 -10.28 16.08
N MET A 128 -6.57 -9.20 16.13
CA MET A 128 -6.63 -8.11 15.16
C MET A 128 -6.20 -8.57 13.77
N ARG A 129 -5.15 -9.39 13.68
CA ARG A 129 -4.62 -9.93 12.41
C ARG A 129 -5.63 -10.85 11.71
N GLY A 130 -6.30 -11.71 12.47
CA GLY A 130 -7.29 -12.66 11.93
C GLY A 130 -8.50 -12.00 11.26
N ARG A 131 -8.91 -10.81 11.74
CA ARG A 131 -10.04 -10.05 11.16
C ARG A 131 -9.70 -9.42 9.80
N MET A 132 -8.44 -9.02 9.59
CA MET A 132 -8.00 -8.44 8.32
C MET A 132 -7.87 -9.47 7.19
N GLY A 133 -7.66 -10.76 7.50
CA GLY A 133 -7.60 -11.83 6.50
C GLY A 133 -8.96 -12.28 5.97
N ARG A 134 -10.04 -12.10 6.74
CA ARG A 134 -11.40 -12.56 6.39
C ARG A 134 -12.19 -11.59 5.50
N GLY A 135 -11.74 -10.35 5.35
CA GLY A 135 -12.44 -9.30 4.58
C GLY A 135 -12.12 -9.25 3.07
N ARG A 136 -11.34 -10.18 2.53
CA ARG A 136 -10.91 -10.19 1.11
C ARG A 136 -11.50 -11.33 0.26
N GLY A 137 -12.50 -12.05 0.79
CA GLY A 137 -13.04 -13.27 0.14
C GLY A 137 -14.44 -13.18 -0.49
N ASN A 138 -15.15 -12.05 -0.41
CA ASN A 138 -16.58 -11.99 -0.78
C ASN A 138 -16.90 -10.92 -1.84
N ASN A 139 -16.16 -10.87 -2.95
CA ASN A 139 -16.57 -10.07 -4.12
C ASN A 139 -16.19 -10.76 -5.44
N ASP A 140 -16.50 -12.05 -5.53
CA ASP A 140 -16.48 -12.81 -6.78
C ASP A 140 -17.85 -13.46 -6.95
N GLY A 141 -18.58 -13.06 -8.00
CA GLY A 141 -19.62 -13.90 -8.61
C GLY A 141 -21.08 -13.48 -8.50
N ASP A 142 -21.45 -12.26 -8.88
CA ASP A 142 -22.83 -11.94 -9.27
C ASP A 142 -22.83 -11.25 -10.64
N LYS A 143 -22.52 -12.04 -11.67
CA LYS A 143 -22.67 -11.70 -13.10
C LYS A 143 -23.02 -12.96 -13.88
N ASP A 144 -24.15 -13.57 -13.55
CA ASP A 144 -24.86 -14.45 -14.48
C ASP A 144 -26.35 -14.20 -14.31
N GLY A 145 -26.92 -13.40 -15.22
CA GLY A 145 -28.33 -13.03 -15.16
C GLY A 145 -28.84 -12.14 -16.29
N GLN A 146 -28.19 -12.14 -17.46
CA GLN A 146 -28.78 -11.55 -18.67
C GLN A 146 -28.47 -12.41 -19.89
N LYS A 147 -29.29 -13.45 -20.11
CA LYS A 147 -29.72 -13.91 -21.42
C LYS A 147 -31.13 -14.45 -21.32
#